data_AF-A0A7H1MBQ6-F1
#
_entry.id   AF-A0A7H1MBQ6-F1
#
_cell.length_a   1.000
_cell.length_b   1.000
_cell.length_c   1.000
_cell.angle_alpha   90.00
_cell.angle_beta   90.00
_cell.angle_gamma   90.00
#
_symmetry.space_group_name_H-M   'P 1'
#
loop_
_entity.id
_entity.type
_entity.pdbx_description
1 polymer ?
#
loop_
_entity_poly.entity_id
_entity_poly.type
_entity_poly.pdbx_seq_one_letter_code
_entity_poly.pdbx_strand_id
1 'polypeptide(L)'
;MSKKTTVKHLALAAVCAAVLAACGGGGSTSADLVDNAVAARNVMNMIEALDAPAETTLEDKERVEAAAQSYNRLSDSQKSLISKEQKDKLAAALDALAAASAGSSAGGNGTVDASEISDNNSLAPLNLPTPLHTAFIASTGAQQHNPHMQLRGVDGKPALIDDQIGLIRTLEFNANDPVKLDGVVITNKNTAGDATTISFATPNSSISKAFSGGHSREDISEQTGDEPNTHFSNVKSTVDARIVENYKKLEAAKKTLEAAEKALAQAQKSGAEEEALAEAQKARDDALADKNKIETAYNNDRLLRSGLAGATADAVSALAYFKKDKNGLVFDKKFDGVYIVQFADGTRIVLHDPAAAGWIYQTFAHYTDPKNGIAHGYQSIGDETAVSAMPTSGTATYTGITTAYLVEAGKADRQLTADVKAVADFAKKGLRFETGNAQFHSLNNGVRVSEAASGYNMKGTASWSANSNSFKGDAVTADNRMTGRLLGKFYGEQAAEIGGTYGLQNADNTKQLIGGYGAKRP
;
A
#
# COMPACT_ATOMS: atom_id res chain seq x y z
N MET A 1 -20.54 54.94 -1.73
CA MET A 1 -19.24 55.55 -1.38
C MET A 1 -18.21 54.44 -1.21
N SER A 2 -17.28 54.37 -2.16
CA SER A 2 -16.16 53.43 -2.19
C SER A 2 -15.13 53.77 -1.12
N LYS A 3 -14.62 52.79 -0.36
CA LYS A 3 -13.41 52.93 0.45
C LYS A 3 -12.43 51.79 0.18
N LYS A 4 -11.63 52.04 -0.86
CA LYS A 4 -10.21 51.70 -1.07
C LYS A 4 -9.60 50.60 -0.19
N THR A 5 -9.34 49.48 -0.85
CA THR A 5 -8.17 48.62 -0.70
C THR A 5 -6.89 49.45 -0.57
N THR A 6 -6.09 49.18 0.47
CA THR A 6 -4.69 49.65 0.53
C THR A 6 -3.79 48.45 0.77
N VAL A 7 -3.24 47.94 -0.33
CA VAL A 7 -2.08 47.06 -0.36
C VAL A 7 -0.92 47.82 0.28
N LYS A 8 -0.44 47.37 1.44
CA LYS A 8 0.87 47.79 1.97
C LYS A 8 1.89 46.71 1.68
N HIS A 9 2.57 46.91 0.55
CA HIS A 9 3.97 46.54 0.41
C HIS A 9 4.78 47.18 1.56
N LEU A 10 5.25 46.36 2.50
CA LEU A 10 6.51 46.57 3.23
C LEU A 10 7.32 45.28 3.00
N ALA A 11 8.12 45.24 1.95
CA ALA A 11 9.54 45.59 2.00
C ALA A 11 10.37 44.54 2.76
N LEU A 12 10.73 43.46 2.07
CA LEU A 12 12.09 43.15 1.58
C LEU A 12 13.32 43.33 2.53
N ALA A 13 13.16 43.60 3.83
CA ALA A 13 14.26 44.02 4.70
C ALA A 13 14.71 43.00 5.76
N ALA A 14 14.26 41.75 5.71
CA ALA A 14 14.72 40.70 6.65
C ALA A 14 15.49 39.54 5.98
N VAL A 15 15.79 39.66 4.68
CA VAL A 15 16.60 38.67 3.94
C VAL A 15 18.11 38.93 4.06
N CYS A 16 18.54 40.03 4.69
CA CYS A 16 19.97 40.40 4.73
C CYS A 16 20.77 39.95 5.97
N ALA A 17 20.22 39.24 6.95
CA ALA A 17 21.00 38.85 8.14
C ALA A 17 21.52 37.39 8.15
N ALA A 18 21.09 36.52 7.23
CA ALA A 18 21.55 35.12 7.19
C ALA A 18 22.42 34.76 5.97
N VAL A 19 22.70 35.72 5.07
CA VAL A 19 23.54 35.48 3.87
C VAL A 19 25.02 35.88 4.10
N LEU A 20 25.40 36.34 5.29
CA LEU A 20 26.80 36.66 5.62
C LEU A 20 27.31 35.89 6.85
N ALA A 21 27.22 34.56 6.82
CA ALA A 21 28.07 33.71 7.68
C ALA A 21 28.13 32.25 7.17
N ALA A 22 28.44 32.03 5.90
CA ALA A 22 28.94 30.75 5.43
C ALA A 22 29.67 30.94 4.09
N CYS A 23 30.88 31.48 4.17
CA CYS A 23 31.86 31.27 3.11
C CYS A 23 32.22 29.78 3.12
N GLY A 24 31.74 29.02 2.13
CA GLY A 24 32.04 27.58 2.05
C GLY A 24 31.15 26.77 1.09
N GLY A 25 31.16 27.11 -0.20
CA GLY A 25 30.92 26.18 -1.32
C GLY A 25 29.52 25.58 -1.53
N GLY A 26 28.88 25.92 -2.66
CA GLY A 26 27.76 25.17 -3.25
C GLY A 26 26.63 26.06 -3.78
N GLY A 27 26.50 26.20 -5.09
CA GLY A 27 25.62 27.16 -5.75
C GLY A 27 24.12 26.85 -5.67
N SER A 28 23.39 27.67 -4.91
CA SER A 28 21.93 27.83 -5.02
C SER A 28 21.65 29.17 -5.71
N THR A 29 20.75 29.20 -6.70
CA THR A 29 20.40 30.45 -7.39
C THR A 29 19.56 31.36 -6.49
N SER A 30 19.51 32.67 -6.77
CA SER A 30 18.70 33.63 -6.00
C SER A 30 17.20 33.34 -6.04
N ALA A 31 16.72 32.62 -7.05
CA ALA A 31 15.33 32.15 -7.15
C ALA A 31 15.04 31.00 -6.17
N ASP A 32 15.94 30.01 -6.08
CA ASP A 32 15.81 28.87 -5.16
C ASP A 32 15.76 29.31 -3.68
N LEU A 33 16.50 30.37 -3.34
CA LEU A 33 16.49 30.95 -1.99
C LEU A 33 15.16 31.63 -1.66
N VAL A 34 14.52 32.28 -2.65
CA VAL A 34 13.21 32.93 -2.48
C VAL A 34 12.11 31.88 -2.38
N ASP A 35 12.12 30.85 -3.22
CA ASP A 35 11.12 29.77 -3.18
C ASP A 35 11.20 28.96 -1.88
N ASN A 36 12.41 28.69 -1.39
CA ASN A 36 12.61 28.07 -0.08
C ASN A 36 12.07 28.93 1.07
N ALA A 37 12.27 30.25 1.01
CA ALA A 37 11.77 31.17 2.01
C ALA A 37 10.23 31.29 1.98
N VAL A 38 9.60 31.26 0.79
CA VAL A 38 8.14 31.29 0.63
C VAL A 38 7.51 30.01 1.17
N ALA A 39 8.04 28.84 0.83
CA ALA A 39 7.55 27.55 1.32
C ALA A 39 7.64 27.45 2.85
N ALA A 40 8.80 27.82 3.42
CA ALA A 40 8.98 27.84 4.87
C ALA A 40 8.04 28.85 5.55
N ARG A 41 7.85 30.05 4.97
CA ARG A 41 6.96 31.09 5.52
C ARG A 41 5.50 30.65 5.57
N ASN A 42 5.01 29.91 4.56
CA ASN A 42 3.65 29.37 4.59
C ASN A 42 3.44 28.43 5.78
N VAL A 43 4.40 27.54 6.05
CA VAL A 43 4.36 26.64 7.21
C VAL A 43 4.48 27.41 8.53
N MET A 44 5.36 28.42 8.60
CA MET A 44 5.45 29.30 9.78
C MET A 44 4.10 29.95 10.11
N ASN A 45 3.40 30.48 9.11
CA ASN A 45 2.08 31.10 9.31
C ASN A 45 1.05 30.08 9.80
N MET A 46 1.07 28.84 9.30
CA MET A 46 0.19 27.78 9.77
C MET A 46 0.45 27.42 11.24
N ILE A 47 1.73 27.33 11.64
CA ILE A 47 2.14 27.05 13.03
C ILE A 47 1.80 28.23 13.96
N GLU A 48 1.99 29.46 13.48
CA GLU A 48 1.63 30.67 14.23
C GLU A 48 0.13 30.76 14.49
N ALA A 49 -0.69 30.34 13.52
CA ALA A 49 -2.15 30.30 13.62
C ALA A 49 -2.69 29.16 14.49
N LEU A 50 -1.85 28.20 14.93
CA LEU A 50 -2.28 27.20 15.90
C LEU A 50 -2.54 27.84 17.26
N ASP A 51 -3.57 27.34 17.93
CA ASP A 51 -3.89 27.74 19.29
C ASP A 51 -2.77 27.34 20.26
N ALA A 52 -2.79 27.91 21.46
CA ALA A 52 -1.83 27.52 22.49
C ALA A 52 -2.04 26.04 22.84
N PRO A 53 -0.98 25.27 23.17
CA PRO A 53 -1.13 23.84 23.49
C PRO A 53 -2.13 23.56 24.62
N ALA A 54 -2.25 24.46 25.60
CA ALA A 54 -3.22 24.37 26.70
C ALA A 54 -4.68 24.60 26.27
N GLU A 55 -4.90 25.27 25.14
CA GLU A 55 -6.20 25.57 24.55
C GLU A 55 -6.47 24.70 23.32
N THR A 56 -5.54 23.80 22.96
CA THR A 56 -5.67 22.91 21.80
C THR A 56 -6.68 21.81 22.12
N THR A 57 -7.76 21.76 21.36
CA THR A 57 -8.86 20.81 21.50
C THR A 57 -8.94 19.86 20.31
N LEU A 58 -9.85 18.89 20.35
CA LEU A 58 -10.12 18.01 19.21
C LEU A 58 -10.69 18.77 17.98
N GLU A 59 -11.26 19.97 18.16
CA GLU A 59 -11.74 20.81 17.05
C GLU A 59 -10.60 21.43 16.24
N ASP A 60 -9.40 21.46 16.80
CA ASP A 60 -8.21 22.03 16.17
C ASP A 60 -7.42 20.98 15.38
N LYS A 61 -7.88 19.71 15.42
CA LYS A 61 -7.24 18.54 14.81
C LYS A 61 -6.85 18.78 13.36
N GLU A 62 -7.80 19.21 12.52
CA GLU A 62 -7.54 19.43 11.09
C GLU A 62 -6.48 20.52 10.86
N ARG A 63 -6.48 21.58 11.68
CA ARG A 63 -5.50 22.68 11.56
C ARG A 63 -4.11 22.24 12.01
N VAL A 64 -4.02 21.52 13.15
CA VAL A 64 -2.77 20.99 13.70
C VAL A 64 -2.16 19.94 12.78
N GLU A 65 -2.97 19.01 12.26
CA GLU A 65 -2.51 17.98 11.31
C GLU A 65 -2.11 18.59 9.96
N ALA A 66 -2.84 19.59 9.45
CA ALA A 66 -2.45 20.30 8.23
C ALA A 66 -1.11 21.03 8.38
N ALA A 67 -0.86 21.68 9.54
CA ALA A 67 0.42 22.31 9.84
C ALA A 67 1.55 21.27 9.93
N ALA A 68 1.30 20.12 10.57
CA ALA A 68 2.26 19.02 10.69
C ALA A 68 2.61 18.39 9.33
N GLN A 69 1.60 18.13 8.50
CA GLN A 69 1.81 17.62 7.13
C GLN A 69 2.60 18.60 6.28
N SER A 70 2.28 19.89 6.36
CA SER A 70 2.97 20.94 5.58
C SER A 70 4.41 21.11 6.04
N TYR A 71 4.69 21.01 7.35
CA TYR A 71 6.03 20.97 7.90
C TYR A 71 6.84 19.75 7.42
N ASN A 72 6.22 18.56 7.42
CA ASN A 72 6.91 17.32 7.02
C ASN A 72 7.32 17.31 5.54
N ARG A 73 6.56 18.00 4.68
CA ARG A 73 6.83 18.15 3.25
C ARG A 73 7.98 19.09 2.90
N LEU A 74 8.48 19.88 3.86
CA LEU A 74 9.62 20.76 3.64
C LEU A 74 10.94 19.98 3.53
N SER A 75 11.84 20.46 2.69
CA SER A 75 13.23 19.97 2.61
C SER A 75 14.03 20.37 3.86
N ASP A 76 15.19 19.75 4.09
CA ASP A 76 16.03 20.07 5.27
C ASP A 76 16.48 21.54 5.28
N SER A 77 16.80 22.09 4.11
CA SER A 77 17.13 23.50 3.93
C SER A 77 15.96 24.44 4.19
N GLN A 78 14.72 23.99 4.02
CA GLN A 78 13.52 24.77 4.33
C GLN A 78 13.14 24.64 5.82
N LYS A 79 13.29 23.44 6.40
CA LYS A 79 13.06 23.19 7.84
C LYS A 79 14.07 23.92 8.72
N SER A 80 15.28 24.22 8.22
CA SER A 80 16.28 25.02 8.96
C SER A 80 15.86 26.49 9.14
N LEU A 81 14.95 26.98 8.28
CA LEU A 81 14.41 28.34 8.37
C LEU A 81 13.32 28.47 9.44
N ILE A 82 12.69 27.37 9.85
CA ILE A 82 11.67 27.35 10.90
C ILE A 82 12.33 27.39 12.27
N SER A 83 11.92 28.32 13.12
CA SER A 83 12.52 28.52 14.43
C SER A 83 12.30 27.30 15.32
N LYS A 84 13.15 27.16 16.33
CA LYS A 84 12.98 26.11 17.33
C LYS A 84 11.64 26.26 18.06
N GLU A 85 11.23 27.49 18.40
CA GLU A 85 9.95 27.71 19.10
C GLU A 85 8.74 27.28 18.26
N GLN A 86 8.77 27.48 16.93
CA GLN A 86 7.71 27.04 16.04
C GLN A 86 7.64 25.50 15.96
N LYS A 87 8.80 24.83 15.92
CA LYS A 87 8.86 23.36 15.96
C LYS A 87 8.32 22.82 17.29
N ASP A 88 8.72 23.44 18.39
CA ASP A 88 8.26 23.06 19.73
C ASP A 88 6.75 23.32 19.90
N LYS A 89 6.21 24.42 19.33
CA LYS A 89 4.77 24.71 19.33
C LYS A 89 3.97 23.68 18.54
N LEU A 90 4.45 23.30 17.35
CA LEU A 90 3.80 22.27 16.53
C LEU A 90 3.83 20.91 17.22
N ALA A 91 4.96 20.52 17.82
CA ALA A 91 5.09 19.29 18.59
C ALA A 91 4.15 19.31 19.81
N ALA A 92 4.13 20.40 20.58
CA ALA A 92 3.25 20.53 21.74
C ALA A 92 1.76 20.52 21.37
N ALA A 93 1.37 21.06 20.21
CA ALA A 93 -0.01 20.98 19.72
C ALA A 93 -0.39 19.55 19.29
N LEU A 94 0.53 18.81 18.66
CA LEU A 94 0.35 17.38 18.36
C LEU A 94 0.27 16.54 19.63
N ASP A 95 1.10 16.81 20.62
CA ASP A 95 1.07 16.14 21.92
C ASP A 95 -0.19 16.49 22.71
N ALA A 96 -0.65 17.75 22.67
CA ALA A 96 -1.92 18.16 23.27
C ALA A 96 -3.12 17.49 22.59
N LEU A 97 -3.08 17.31 21.26
CA LEU A 97 -4.09 16.56 20.52
C LEU A 97 -4.04 15.05 20.82
N ALA A 98 -2.83 14.49 20.94
CA ALA A 98 -2.62 13.12 21.39
C ALA A 98 -3.09 12.92 22.84
N ALA A 99 -2.88 13.91 23.70
CA ALA A 99 -3.35 13.92 25.08
C ALA A 99 -4.86 14.19 25.19
N ALA A 100 -5.48 14.95 24.28
CA ALA A 100 -6.93 15.14 24.21
C ALA A 100 -7.64 13.88 23.68
N SER A 101 -6.99 13.16 22.77
CA SER A 101 -7.44 11.83 22.31
C SER A 101 -7.14 10.73 23.34
N ALA A 102 -6.06 10.83 24.12
CA ALA A 102 -5.79 9.96 25.27
C ALA A 102 -6.65 10.29 26.49
N GLY A 103 -7.04 11.55 26.70
CA GLY A 103 -8.02 12.01 27.70
C GLY A 103 -9.44 11.55 27.36
N SER A 104 -9.68 11.18 26.10
CA SER A 104 -10.88 10.47 25.67
C SER A 104 -10.82 8.95 25.91
N SER A 105 -9.70 8.40 26.40
CA SER A 105 -9.63 7.01 26.92
C SER A 105 -10.29 6.84 28.29
N ALA A 106 -10.74 7.93 28.92
CA ALA A 106 -11.57 7.92 30.13
C ALA A 106 -13.04 8.31 29.88
N GLY A 107 -13.50 8.37 28.63
CA GLY A 107 -14.85 8.76 28.25
C GLY A 107 -15.49 7.83 27.23
N GLY A 108 -15.66 6.55 27.58
CA GLY A 108 -16.31 5.57 26.72
C GLY A 108 -16.04 4.10 27.07
N ASN A 109 -15.65 3.79 28.31
CA ASN A 109 -15.58 2.42 28.80
C ASN A 109 -16.93 1.97 29.39
N GLY A 110 -18.02 2.24 28.66
CA GLY A 110 -19.16 1.35 28.76
C GLY A 110 -18.79 0.13 27.94
N THR A 111 -18.56 -1.02 28.58
CA THR A 111 -18.53 -2.29 27.87
C THR A 111 -19.79 -2.35 27.01
N VAL A 112 -19.64 -2.16 25.71
CA VAL A 112 -20.74 -2.30 24.76
C VAL A 112 -21.08 -3.77 24.81
N ASP A 113 -22.12 -4.13 25.56
CA ASP A 113 -22.54 -5.50 25.67
C ASP A 113 -22.96 -5.97 24.27
N ALA A 114 -22.19 -6.90 23.71
CA ALA A 114 -22.43 -7.45 22.38
C ALA A 114 -23.88 -7.93 22.21
N SER A 115 -24.47 -8.44 23.30
CA SER A 115 -25.83 -8.97 23.32
C SER A 115 -26.88 -7.88 23.09
N GLU A 116 -26.55 -6.62 23.36
CA GLU A 116 -27.44 -5.47 23.13
C GLU A 116 -27.37 -4.92 21.71
N ILE A 117 -26.42 -5.38 20.87
CA ILE A 117 -26.32 -4.98 19.47
C ILE A 117 -26.98 -6.04 18.58
N SER A 118 -28.16 -5.68 18.10
CA SER A 118 -28.95 -6.45 17.14
C SER A 118 -29.37 -5.54 15.98
N ASP A 119 -29.59 -6.14 14.82
CA ASP A 119 -30.09 -5.41 13.66
C ASP A 119 -31.62 -5.33 13.77
N ASN A 120 -32.13 -4.18 14.20
CA ASN A 120 -33.54 -3.97 14.50
C ASN A 120 -34.12 -2.70 13.85
N ASN A 121 -33.28 -1.87 13.24
CA ASN A 121 -33.66 -0.66 12.54
C ASN A 121 -32.70 -0.41 11.37
N SER A 122 -32.67 -1.37 10.43
CA SER A 122 -31.68 -1.41 9.37
C SER A 122 -31.77 -0.15 8.50
N LEU A 123 -30.61 0.44 8.18
CA LEU A 123 -30.49 1.44 7.14
C LEU A 123 -31.00 0.86 5.81
N ALA A 124 -31.49 1.75 4.95
CA ALA A 124 -31.97 1.34 3.63
C ALA A 124 -30.83 0.63 2.85
N PRO A 125 -31.14 -0.48 2.16
CA PRO A 125 -30.16 -1.17 1.35
C PRO A 125 -29.68 -0.26 0.22
N LEU A 126 -28.37 -0.27 -0.04
CA LEU A 126 -27.77 0.52 -1.11
C LEU A 126 -27.90 -0.19 -2.46
N ASN A 127 -28.03 -1.53 -2.48
CA ASN A 127 -28.16 -2.33 -3.69
C ASN A 127 -27.09 -2.02 -4.74
N LEU A 128 -25.85 -1.82 -4.28
CA LEU A 128 -24.76 -1.45 -5.15
C LEU A 128 -24.49 -2.57 -6.18
N PRO A 129 -24.16 -2.21 -7.44
CA PRO A 129 -23.90 -3.21 -8.47
C PRO A 129 -22.71 -4.08 -8.07
N THR A 130 -22.73 -5.35 -8.49
CA THR A 130 -21.53 -6.19 -8.34
C THR A 130 -20.42 -5.63 -9.23
N PRO A 131 -19.22 -5.35 -8.68
CA PRO A 131 -18.09 -4.90 -9.49
C PRO A 131 -17.76 -5.91 -10.59
N LEU A 132 -17.29 -5.42 -11.73
CA LEU A 132 -16.70 -6.30 -12.74
C LEU A 132 -15.46 -6.98 -12.16
N HIS A 133 -15.16 -8.21 -12.57
CA HIS A 133 -13.90 -8.90 -12.21
C HIS A 133 -12.63 -8.13 -12.62
N THR A 134 -12.81 -7.13 -13.48
CA THR A 134 -11.79 -6.18 -13.87
C THR A 134 -11.69 -4.99 -12.91
N ALA A 135 -12.77 -4.56 -12.28
CA ALA A 135 -12.74 -3.43 -11.36
C ALA A 135 -11.81 -3.68 -10.16
N PHE A 136 -11.17 -2.62 -9.69
CA PHE A 136 -10.44 -2.59 -8.43
C PHE A 136 -10.84 -1.33 -7.67
N ILE A 137 -10.66 -1.33 -6.34
CA ILE A 137 -11.01 -0.20 -5.48
C ILE A 137 -10.17 1.04 -5.80
N ALA A 138 -10.70 2.21 -5.46
CA ALA A 138 -10.07 3.52 -5.60
C ALA A 138 -10.02 4.22 -4.26
N SER A 139 -9.02 5.07 -4.00
CA SER A 139 -9.05 5.98 -2.86
C SER A 139 -8.19 7.23 -3.10
N THR A 140 -8.71 8.40 -2.74
CA THR A 140 -7.91 9.63 -2.70
C THR A 140 -7.24 9.85 -1.35
N GLY A 141 -7.58 9.02 -0.35
CA GLY A 141 -7.11 9.14 1.02
C GLY A 141 -5.79 8.40 1.28
N ALA A 142 -5.03 8.91 2.25
CA ALA A 142 -3.81 8.27 2.75
C ALA A 142 -4.16 6.97 3.50
N GLN A 143 -3.50 5.87 3.14
CA GLN A 143 -3.87 4.52 3.56
C GLN A 143 -3.08 4.04 4.77
N GLN A 144 -1.97 4.69 5.10
CA GLN A 144 -1.02 4.21 6.10
C GLN A 144 -1.56 4.23 7.53
N HIS A 145 -2.64 4.97 7.77
CA HIS A 145 -3.34 5.06 9.05
C HIS A 145 -4.62 4.22 9.10
N ASN A 146 -4.89 3.44 8.06
CA ASN A 146 -5.97 2.47 8.11
C ASN A 146 -5.65 1.35 9.12
N PRO A 147 -6.70 0.63 9.59
CA PRO A 147 -6.52 -0.51 10.48
C PRO A 147 -5.42 -1.44 9.98
N HIS A 148 -4.43 -1.72 10.82
CA HIS A 148 -3.32 -2.58 10.50
C HIS A 148 -2.96 -3.43 11.73
N MET A 149 -2.30 -4.57 11.49
CA MET A 149 -1.80 -5.46 12.53
C MET A 149 -0.50 -6.07 12.03
N GLN A 150 0.55 -6.07 12.85
CA GLN A 150 1.84 -6.66 12.52
C GLN A 150 2.19 -7.74 13.53
N LEU A 151 2.53 -8.93 13.05
CA LEU A 151 3.21 -9.96 13.81
C LEU A 151 4.71 -9.90 13.52
N ARG A 152 5.49 -9.53 14.53
CA ARG A 152 6.96 -9.38 14.44
C ARG A 152 7.65 -9.80 15.72
N GLY A 153 8.98 -9.95 15.66
CA GLY A 153 9.79 -10.19 16.85
C GLY A 153 10.03 -8.90 17.63
N VAL A 154 9.72 -8.91 18.92
CA VAL A 154 10.11 -7.86 19.90
C VAL A 154 10.81 -8.59 21.05
N ASP A 155 12.06 -8.23 21.33
CA ASP A 155 12.90 -8.86 22.35
C ASP A 155 12.96 -10.41 22.25
N GLY A 156 13.03 -10.92 21.02
CA GLY A 156 13.11 -12.36 20.73
C GLY A 156 11.79 -13.12 20.90
N LYS A 157 10.66 -12.44 21.13
CA LYS A 157 9.33 -13.03 21.26
C LYS A 157 8.39 -12.52 20.16
N PRO A 158 7.42 -13.34 19.70
CA PRO A 158 6.38 -12.86 18.81
C PRO A 158 5.51 -11.81 19.51
N ALA A 159 5.22 -10.72 18.81
CA ALA A 159 4.37 -9.63 19.28
C ALA A 159 3.42 -9.18 18.18
N LEU A 160 2.16 -8.95 18.57
CA LEU A 160 1.13 -8.33 17.75
C LEU A 160 1.12 -6.83 18.03
N ILE A 161 1.36 -6.02 17.00
CA ILE A 161 1.54 -4.58 17.10
C ILE A 161 0.54 -3.87 16.17
N ASP A 162 -0.17 -2.87 16.71
CA ASP A 162 -1.18 -2.07 16.00
C ASP A 162 -0.95 -0.55 16.08
N ASP A 163 0.23 -0.11 16.55
CA ASP A 163 0.59 1.29 16.73
C ASP A 163 1.56 1.83 15.65
N GLN A 164 2.02 0.95 14.76
CA GLN A 164 2.93 1.32 13.68
C GLN A 164 2.17 1.96 12.53
N ILE A 165 2.90 2.45 11.54
CA ILE A 165 2.26 2.89 10.31
C ILE A 165 2.16 1.67 9.37
N GLY A 166 1.02 1.52 8.69
CA GLY A 166 0.80 0.46 7.70
C GLY A 166 1.79 0.56 6.53
N LEU A 167 2.17 -0.58 5.95
CA LEU A 167 3.13 -0.64 4.85
C LEU A 167 2.59 0.08 3.60
N ILE A 168 1.28 -0.04 3.34
CA ILE A 168 0.62 0.54 2.18
C ILE A 168 0.22 1.99 2.51
N ARG A 169 0.81 2.96 1.81
CA ARG A 169 0.59 4.38 2.10
C ARG A 169 -0.47 5.05 1.26
N THR A 170 -0.66 4.59 0.04
CA THR A 170 -1.57 5.21 -0.91
C THR A 170 -2.19 4.14 -1.78
N LEU A 171 -3.39 4.44 -2.27
CA LEU A 171 -4.13 3.66 -3.26
C LEU A 171 -4.70 4.65 -4.29
N GLU A 172 -3.87 5.33 -5.07
CA GLU A 172 -4.39 6.27 -6.08
C GLU A 172 -5.09 5.52 -7.24
N PHE A 173 -6.41 5.37 -7.27
CA PHE A 173 -7.08 4.92 -8.50
C PHE A 173 -8.12 5.99 -8.84
N ASN A 174 -7.90 6.84 -9.83
CA ASN A 174 -9.06 7.56 -10.41
C ASN A 174 -9.71 6.66 -11.46
N ALA A 175 -10.98 6.90 -11.77
CA ALA A 175 -11.57 6.33 -12.98
C ALA A 175 -10.70 6.76 -14.17
N ASN A 176 -10.00 5.80 -14.79
CA ASN A 176 -8.99 6.00 -15.84
C ASN A 176 -7.61 6.56 -15.39
N ASP A 177 -7.18 6.38 -14.13
CA ASP A 177 -5.81 6.73 -13.68
C ASP A 177 -5.12 5.63 -12.84
N PRO A 178 -3.77 5.67 -12.75
CA PRO A 178 -2.93 4.61 -12.18
C PRO A 178 -2.80 4.62 -10.66
N VAL A 179 -2.80 3.41 -10.08
CA VAL A 179 -2.40 3.06 -8.69
C VAL A 179 -1.10 3.74 -8.31
N LYS A 180 -0.95 4.20 -7.08
CA LYS A 180 0.36 4.44 -6.49
C LYS A 180 0.39 3.75 -5.14
N LEU A 181 0.98 2.57 -5.06
CA LEU A 181 1.61 2.13 -3.83
C LEU A 181 2.96 2.88 -3.78
N ASP A 182 3.53 3.12 -2.59
CA ASP A 182 4.98 3.25 -2.49
C ASP A 182 5.58 1.88 -2.86
N GLY A 183 5.50 1.56 -4.16
CA GLY A 183 6.34 0.61 -4.81
C GLY A 183 5.84 -0.35 -5.85
N VAL A 184 4.56 -0.35 -6.23
CA VAL A 184 4.05 -1.03 -7.43
C VAL A 184 2.71 -0.43 -7.85
N VAL A 185 2.38 -0.49 -9.15
CA VAL A 185 1.14 0.05 -9.75
C VAL A 185 0.45 -1.03 -10.60
N ILE A 186 -0.89 -1.07 -10.62
CA ILE A 186 -1.71 -2.06 -11.39
C ILE A 186 -2.98 -1.40 -11.95
N THR A 187 -3.31 -1.58 -13.23
CA THR A 187 -4.49 -0.98 -13.90
C THR A 187 -5.66 -1.94 -14.12
N ASN A 188 -6.89 -1.39 -14.27
CA ASN A 188 -7.96 -2.00 -15.09
C ASN A 188 -8.92 -0.97 -15.72
N LYS A 189 -9.44 -1.23 -16.92
CA LYS A 189 -10.26 -0.32 -17.76
C LYS A 189 -11.73 -0.74 -17.82
N ASN A 190 -12.62 0.22 -18.02
CA ASN A 190 -13.98 0.01 -18.54
C ASN A 190 -14.23 0.79 -19.86
N THR A 191 -15.47 0.73 -20.36
CA THR A 191 -15.92 0.78 -21.76
C THR A 191 -15.60 2.03 -22.60
N ALA A 192 -14.89 3.03 -22.06
CA ALA A 192 -14.48 4.23 -22.81
C ALA A 192 -13.05 4.14 -23.40
N GLY A 193 -12.28 3.10 -23.07
CA GLY A 193 -11.04 2.75 -23.76
C GLY A 193 -10.01 3.88 -23.92
N ASP A 194 -9.16 4.15 -22.92
CA ASP A 194 -7.71 3.96 -23.06
C ASP A 194 -6.91 4.19 -21.76
N ALA A 195 -5.85 3.41 -21.56
CA ALA A 195 -5.06 3.20 -20.34
C ALA A 195 -3.97 2.26 -20.81
N THR A 196 -2.89 2.87 -21.29
CA THR A 196 -1.84 2.21 -22.05
C THR A 196 -0.52 2.16 -21.29
N THR A 197 -0.47 2.62 -20.03
CA THR A 197 0.77 2.62 -19.25
C THR A 197 0.54 2.41 -17.76
N ILE A 198 1.18 1.37 -17.21
CA ILE A 198 1.41 1.18 -15.78
C ILE A 198 2.71 1.91 -15.42
N SER A 199 2.64 2.93 -14.55
CA SER A 199 3.83 3.67 -14.09
C SER A 199 4.19 3.20 -12.69
N PHE A 200 5.35 2.58 -12.49
CA PHE A 200 5.76 2.10 -11.17
C PHE A 200 6.60 3.13 -10.39
N ALA A 201 6.34 3.33 -9.10
CA ALA A 201 7.09 4.26 -8.27
C ALA A 201 8.38 3.66 -7.65
N THR A 202 8.34 2.42 -7.16
CA THR A 202 9.53 1.75 -6.61
C THR A 202 10.13 0.84 -7.67
N PRO A 203 11.45 0.91 -7.89
CA PRO A 203 12.13 0.05 -8.83
C PRO A 203 12.22 -1.39 -8.31
N ASN A 204 12.43 -2.32 -9.23
CA ASN A 204 12.76 -3.73 -8.98
C ASN A 204 11.65 -4.48 -8.22
N SER A 205 10.44 -4.35 -8.71
CA SER A 205 9.26 -5.05 -8.18
C SER A 205 8.38 -5.56 -9.32
N SER A 206 7.44 -6.43 -8.97
CA SER A 206 6.59 -7.10 -9.93
C SER A 206 5.20 -7.39 -9.40
N ILE A 207 4.28 -7.61 -10.31
CA ILE A 207 2.87 -7.82 -10.02
C ILE A 207 2.25 -8.96 -10.83
N SER A 208 1.40 -9.75 -10.18
CA SER A 208 0.50 -10.71 -10.82
C SER A 208 -0.90 -10.64 -10.22
N LYS A 209 -1.95 -10.73 -11.06
CA LYS A 209 -3.28 -11.16 -10.63
C LYS A 209 -3.36 -12.67 -10.77
N ALA A 210 -3.71 -13.38 -9.71
CA ALA A 210 -3.89 -14.83 -9.71
C ALA A 210 -5.25 -15.20 -9.13
N PHE A 211 -5.91 -16.19 -9.73
CA PHE A 211 -7.21 -16.70 -9.32
C PHE A 211 -7.30 -18.19 -9.70
N SER A 212 -8.36 -18.87 -9.27
CA SER A 212 -8.57 -20.30 -9.48
C SER A 212 -8.59 -20.72 -10.95
N GLY A 213 -8.90 -19.78 -11.84
CA GLY A 213 -8.94 -19.95 -13.30
C GLY A 213 -7.62 -19.65 -14.01
N GLY A 214 -6.61 -19.09 -13.33
CA GLY A 214 -5.31 -18.79 -13.93
C GLY A 214 -4.70 -17.48 -13.45
N HIS A 215 -3.93 -16.85 -14.33
CA HIS A 215 -3.18 -15.62 -14.05
C HIS A 215 -3.47 -14.57 -15.11
N SER A 216 -3.31 -13.29 -14.76
CA SER A 216 -3.09 -12.23 -15.74
C SER A 216 -1.82 -12.53 -16.55
N ARG A 217 -1.86 -12.26 -17.85
CA ARG A 217 -0.71 -12.43 -18.75
C ARG A 217 -0.30 -11.07 -19.30
N GLU A 218 0.99 -10.85 -19.37
CA GLU A 218 1.64 -9.67 -19.96
C GLU A 218 2.46 -10.12 -21.16
N ASP A 219 2.33 -9.40 -22.27
CA ASP A 219 3.19 -9.60 -23.44
C ASP A 219 4.59 -9.03 -23.17
N ILE A 220 5.61 -9.85 -23.39
CA ILE A 220 7.02 -9.51 -23.18
C ILE A 220 7.87 -9.69 -24.44
N SER A 221 7.23 -9.86 -25.60
CA SER A 221 7.91 -10.13 -26.88
C SER A 221 8.93 -9.05 -27.25
N GLU A 222 8.61 -7.78 -26.95
CA GLU A 222 9.52 -6.65 -27.21
C GLU A 222 10.85 -6.74 -26.43
N GLN A 223 10.92 -7.52 -25.34
CA GLN A 223 12.14 -7.67 -24.56
C GLN A 223 13.25 -8.40 -25.32
N THR A 224 12.89 -9.19 -26.32
CA THR A 224 13.79 -9.96 -27.17
C THR A 224 13.72 -9.54 -28.63
N GLY A 225 12.92 -8.51 -28.95
CA GLY A 225 12.69 -8.04 -30.31
C GLY A 225 11.85 -8.98 -31.16
N ASP A 226 11.13 -9.89 -30.53
CA ASP A 226 10.19 -10.78 -31.21
C ASP A 226 8.90 -10.04 -31.55
N GLU A 227 8.14 -10.57 -32.51
CA GLU A 227 6.85 -10.02 -32.91
C GLU A 227 5.90 -9.93 -31.70
N PRO A 228 5.09 -8.86 -31.58
CA PRO A 228 4.12 -8.73 -30.50
C PRO A 228 3.22 -9.97 -30.38
N ASN A 229 2.87 -10.32 -29.14
CA ASN A 229 2.02 -11.45 -28.76
C ASN A 229 2.62 -12.84 -29.01
N THR A 230 3.95 -12.98 -29.03
CA THR A 230 4.64 -14.28 -29.16
C THR A 230 5.13 -14.85 -27.83
N HIS A 231 5.51 -13.98 -26.88
CA HIS A 231 6.01 -14.34 -25.56
C HIS A 231 5.21 -13.68 -24.45
N PHE A 232 4.76 -14.49 -23.48
CA PHE A 232 3.95 -14.01 -22.36
C PHE A 232 4.54 -14.38 -21.01
N SER A 233 4.33 -13.51 -20.04
CA SER A 233 4.68 -13.69 -18.64
C SER A 233 3.42 -13.60 -17.78
N ASN A 234 3.33 -14.37 -16.69
CA ASN A 234 2.25 -14.25 -15.69
C ASN A 234 2.44 -13.04 -14.76
N VAL A 235 3.50 -12.29 -14.98
CA VAL A 235 4.00 -11.22 -14.13
C VAL A 235 4.38 -10.03 -15.00
N LYS A 236 3.93 -8.84 -14.60
CA LYS A 236 4.42 -7.56 -15.10
C LYS A 236 5.44 -6.99 -14.12
N SER A 237 6.49 -6.37 -14.62
CA SER A 237 7.61 -5.92 -13.79
C SER A 237 7.99 -4.47 -14.07
N THR A 238 8.50 -3.78 -13.05
CA THR A 238 9.07 -2.43 -13.18
C THR A 238 10.25 -2.39 -14.15
N VAL A 239 10.91 -3.53 -14.36
CA VAL A 239 12.11 -3.62 -15.20
C VAL A 239 11.78 -3.88 -16.67
N ASP A 240 10.50 -4.14 -17.01
CA ASP A 240 10.11 -4.50 -18.37
C ASP A 240 10.47 -3.40 -19.38
N ALA A 241 10.13 -2.15 -19.09
CA ALA A 241 10.47 -1.00 -19.94
C ALA A 241 11.99 -0.81 -20.09
N ARG A 242 12.73 -0.99 -18.99
CA ARG A 242 14.20 -0.89 -18.97
C ARG A 242 14.85 -1.98 -19.82
N ILE A 243 14.31 -3.20 -19.81
CA ILE A 243 14.78 -4.32 -20.66
C ILE A 243 14.53 -4.00 -22.13
N VAL A 244 13.34 -3.53 -22.49
CA VAL A 244 13.01 -3.14 -23.88
C VAL A 244 13.95 -2.03 -24.36
N GLU A 245 14.22 -1.02 -23.53
CA GLU A 245 15.16 0.05 -23.85
C GLU A 245 16.60 -0.48 -24.04
N ASN A 246 17.07 -1.32 -23.11
CA ASN A 246 18.41 -1.91 -23.19
C ASN A 246 18.55 -2.87 -24.37
N TYR A 247 17.50 -3.59 -24.76
CA TYR A 247 17.46 -4.40 -25.98
C TYR A 247 17.66 -3.53 -27.23
N LYS A 248 16.91 -2.42 -27.35
CA LYS A 248 17.06 -1.48 -28.48
C LYS A 248 18.47 -0.89 -28.55
N LYS A 249 19.05 -0.51 -27.40
CA LYS A 249 20.45 -0.05 -27.32
C LYS A 249 21.44 -1.14 -27.71
N LEU A 250 21.20 -2.38 -27.31
CA LEU A 250 22.06 -3.51 -27.64
C LEU A 250 22.06 -3.78 -29.15
N GLU A 251 20.90 -3.75 -29.80
CA GLU A 251 20.80 -3.90 -31.26
C GLU A 251 21.49 -2.76 -32.01
N ALA A 252 21.38 -1.52 -31.52
CA ALA A 252 22.13 -0.40 -32.08
C ALA A 252 23.66 -0.58 -31.92
N ALA A 253 24.12 -0.98 -30.74
CA ALA A 253 25.54 -1.21 -30.47
C ALA A 253 26.12 -2.36 -31.30
N LYS A 254 25.35 -3.44 -31.54
CA LYS A 254 25.72 -4.51 -32.47
C LYS A 254 25.94 -4.00 -33.88
N LYS A 255 25.05 -3.12 -34.39
CA LYS A 255 25.20 -2.50 -35.72
C LYS A 255 26.42 -1.59 -35.81
N THR A 256 26.70 -0.82 -34.75
CA THR A 256 27.90 0.02 -34.68
C THR A 256 29.18 -0.83 -34.69
N LEU A 257 29.21 -1.93 -33.92
CA LEU A 257 30.33 -2.86 -33.93
C LEU A 257 30.52 -3.49 -35.32
N GLU A 258 29.45 -3.97 -35.96
CA GLU A 258 29.52 -4.54 -37.30
C GLU A 258 30.07 -3.53 -38.33
N ALA A 259 29.68 -2.26 -38.23
CA ALA A 259 30.20 -1.20 -39.09
C ALA A 259 31.70 -0.94 -38.84
N ALA A 260 32.13 -0.89 -37.57
CA ALA A 260 33.53 -0.71 -37.21
C ALA A 260 34.40 -1.89 -37.64
N GLU A 261 33.91 -3.13 -37.51
CA GLU A 261 34.58 -4.34 -38.00
C GLU A 261 34.74 -4.33 -39.52
N LYS A 262 33.71 -3.91 -40.27
CA LYS A 262 33.80 -3.73 -41.72
C LYS A 262 34.82 -2.65 -42.12
N ALA A 263 34.84 -1.53 -41.42
CA ALA A 263 35.79 -0.44 -41.67
C ALA A 263 37.24 -0.89 -41.42
N LEU A 264 37.50 -1.58 -40.31
CA LEU A 264 38.80 -2.17 -40.00
C LEU A 264 39.22 -3.19 -41.07
N ALA A 265 38.33 -4.10 -41.47
CA ALA A 265 38.61 -5.08 -42.52
C ALA A 265 38.90 -4.41 -43.87
N GLN A 266 38.26 -3.27 -44.18
CA GLN A 266 38.53 -2.50 -45.38
C GLN A 266 39.89 -1.79 -45.32
N ALA A 267 40.22 -1.13 -44.20
CA ALA A 267 41.51 -0.47 -44.00
C ALA A 267 42.68 -1.47 -44.12
N GLN A 268 42.51 -2.68 -43.58
CA GLN A 268 43.47 -3.77 -43.71
C GLN A 268 43.63 -4.22 -45.18
N LYS A 269 42.54 -4.31 -45.95
CA LYS A 269 42.59 -4.70 -47.37
C LYS A 269 43.18 -3.63 -48.28
N SER A 270 42.95 -2.36 -47.98
CA SER A 270 43.46 -1.25 -48.80
C SER A 270 44.94 -0.93 -48.55
N GLY A 271 45.59 -1.59 -47.59
CA GLY A 271 46.95 -1.25 -47.16
C GLY A 271 47.03 0.16 -46.58
N ALA A 272 46.03 0.55 -45.79
CA ALA A 272 46.03 1.85 -45.13
C ALA A 272 47.29 2.03 -44.26
N GLU A 273 47.67 3.29 -44.02
CA GLU A 273 48.83 3.61 -43.20
C GLU A 273 48.61 3.18 -41.73
N GLU A 274 49.71 2.98 -41.00
CA GLU A 274 49.69 2.42 -39.64
C GLU A 274 48.78 3.19 -38.67
N GLU A 275 48.78 4.53 -38.75
CA GLU A 275 47.92 5.40 -37.94
C GLU A 275 46.43 5.16 -38.22
N ALA A 276 46.04 5.04 -39.50
CA ALA A 276 44.66 4.78 -39.90
C ALA A 276 44.20 3.37 -39.51
N LEU A 277 45.08 2.37 -39.54
CA LEU A 277 44.77 1.04 -38.98
C LEU A 277 44.57 1.11 -37.46
N ALA A 278 45.43 1.84 -36.75
CA ALA A 278 45.33 1.99 -35.30
C ALA A 278 44.02 2.69 -34.90
N GLU A 279 43.60 3.72 -35.65
CA GLU A 279 42.33 4.40 -35.42
C GLU A 279 41.13 3.49 -35.68
N ALA A 280 41.12 2.73 -36.79
CA ALA A 280 40.06 1.77 -37.10
C ALA A 280 39.99 0.64 -36.05
N GLN A 281 41.14 0.16 -35.58
CA GLN A 281 41.22 -0.85 -34.52
C GLN A 281 40.63 -0.30 -33.21
N LYS A 282 41.03 0.92 -32.83
CA LYS A 282 40.49 1.60 -31.65
C LYS A 282 38.98 1.79 -31.73
N ALA A 283 38.45 2.23 -32.88
CA ALA A 283 37.01 2.40 -33.07
C ALA A 283 36.23 1.08 -32.89
N ARG A 284 36.77 -0.04 -33.41
CA ARG A 284 36.21 -1.38 -33.20
C ARG A 284 36.26 -1.80 -31.73
N ASP A 285 37.37 -1.56 -31.04
CA ASP A 285 37.52 -1.91 -29.63
C ASP A 285 36.59 -1.09 -28.73
N ASP A 286 36.44 0.21 -29.01
CA ASP A 286 35.48 1.08 -28.33
C ASP A 286 34.03 0.62 -28.56
N ALA A 287 33.66 0.26 -29.80
CA ALA A 287 32.33 -0.26 -30.12
C ALA A 287 32.05 -1.61 -29.44
N LEU A 288 33.06 -2.49 -29.36
CA LEU A 288 32.96 -3.77 -28.66
C LEU A 288 32.78 -3.56 -27.15
N ALA A 289 33.52 -2.63 -26.56
CA ALA A 289 33.40 -2.28 -25.14
C ALA A 289 32.01 -1.74 -24.82
N ASP A 290 31.47 -0.84 -25.65
CA ASP A 290 30.11 -0.29 -25.47
C ASP A 290 29.04 -1.38 -25.60
N LYS A 291 29.12 -2.23 -26.64
CA LYS A 291 28.23 -3.38 -26.82
C LYS A 291 28.25 -4.30 -25.60
N ASN A 292 29.43 -4.64 -25.08
CA ASN A 292 29.55 -5.55 -23.93
C ASN A 292 28.99 -4.93 -22.64
N LYS A 293 29.16 -3.62 -22.45
CA LYS A 293 28.57 -2.88 -21.33
C LYS A 293 27.05 -2.90 -21.39
N ILE A 294 26.47 -2.62 -22.56
CA ILE A 294 25.02 -2.62 -22.75
C ILE A 294 24.45 -4.04 -22.62
N GLU A 295 25.13 -5.05 -23.19
CA GLU A 295 24.73 -6.45 -23.07
C GLU A 295 24.71 -6.92 -21.60
N THR A 296 25.71 -6.52 -20.82
CA THR A 296 25.76 -6.80 -19.38
C THR A 296 24.55 -6.19 -18.66
N ALA A 297 24.21 -4.93 -18.94
CA ALA A 297 23.04 -4.28 -18.36
C ALA A 297 21.73 -4.97 -18.75
N TYR A 298 21.55 -5.29 -20.04
CA TYR A 298 20.40 -6.03 -20.57
C TYR A 298 20.24 -7.40 -19.88
N ASN A 299 21.33 -8.17 -19.76
CA ASN A 299 21.30 -9.48 -19.14
C ASN A 299 21.01 -9.42 -17.64
N ASN A 300 21.58 -8.45 -16.92
CA ASN A 300 21.30 -8.23 -15.49
C ASN A 300 19.83 -7.90 -15.24
N ASP A 301 19.23 -7.07 -16.11
CA ASP A 301 17.82 -6.72 -15.99
C ASP A 301 16.91 -7.91 -16.26
N ARG A 302 17.24 -8.74 -17.26
CA ARG A 302 16.51 -10.00 -17.53
C ARG A 302 16.65 -11.00 -16.40
N LEU A 303 17.82 -11.10 -15.78
CA LEU A 303 18.04 -11.96 -14.62
C LEU A 303 17.19 -11.49 -13.42
N LEU A 304 17.20 -10.19 -13.13
CA LEU A 304 16.36 -9.60 -12.08
C LEU A 304 14.87 -9.84 -12.35
N ARG A 305 14.41 -9.63 -13.59
CA ARG A 305 13.03 -9.92 -14.00
C ARG A 305 12.66 -11.38 -13.77
N SER A 306 13.53 -12.30 -14.17
CA SER A 306 13.32 -13.74 -13.99
C SER A 306 13.22 -14.10 -12.50
N GLY A 307 14.06 -13.50 -11.65
CA GLY A 307 14.00 -13.69 -10.20
C GLY A 307 12.69 -13.19 -9.60
N LEU A 308 12.24 -12.00 -9.98
CA LEU A 308 10.94 -11.44 -9.58
C LEU A 308 9.76 -12.31 -10.02
N ALA A 309 9.82 -12.83 -11.26
CA ALA A 309 8.80 -13.72 -11.78
C ALA A 309 8.74 -15.06 -11.03
N GLY A 310 9.91 -15.64 -10.72
CA GLY A 310 10.02 -16.86 -9.90
C GLY A 310 9.45 -16.65 -8.50
N ALA A 311 9.90 -15.61 -7.79
CA ALA A 311 9.41 -15.30 -6.44
C ALA A 311 7.90 -15.04 -6.40
N THR A 312 7.34 -14.38 -7.43
CA THR A 312 5.89 -14.19 -7.55
C THR A 312 5.16 -15.51 -7.80
N ALA A 313 5.70 -16.38 -8.66
CA ALA A 313 5.13 -17.71 -8.91
C ALA A 313 5.13 -18.58 -7.65
N ASP A 314 6.20 -18.53 -6.85
CA ASP A 314 6.30 -19.23 -5.56
C ASP A 314 5.26 -18.70 -4.57
N ALA A 315 5.11 -17.37 -4.49
CA ALA A 315 4.08 -16.74 -3.67
C ALA A 315 2.66 -17.19 -4.05
N VAL A 316 2.33 -17.17 -5.35
CA VAL A 316 1.03 -17.66 -5.84
C VAL A 316 0.85 -19.14 -5.55
N SER A 317 1.93 -19.93 -5.67
CA SER A 317 1.89 -21.37 -5.46
C SER A 317 1.69 -21.75 -4.00
N ALA A 318 2.09 -20.88 -3.05
CA ALA A 318 1.93 -21.11 -1.62
C ALA A 318 0.51 -20.81 -1.10
N LEU A 319 -0.29 -19.99 -1.80
CA LEU A 319 -1.63 -19.62 -1.35
C LEU A 319 -2.64 -20.72 -1.67
N ALA A 320 -3.27 -21.28 -0.64
CA ALA A 320 -4.11 -22.48 -0.74
C ALA A 320 -5.59 -22.16 -0.95
N TYR A 321 -6.11 -21.12 -0.29
CA TYR A 321 -7.55 -20.90 -0.13
C TYR A 321 -8.31 -20.67 -1.45
N PHE A 322 -7.67 -20.11 -2.48
CA PHE A 322 -8.29 -19.90 -3.80
C PHE A 322 -7.94 -20.98 -4.84
N LYS A 323 -7.03 -21.92 -4.53
CA LYS A 323 -6.69 -23.03 -5.45
C LYS A 323 -7.84 -24.03 -5.51
N LYS A 324 -7.96 -24.77 -6.61
CA LYS A 324 -8.96 -25.84 -6.75
C LYS A 324 -8.62 -27.04 -5.85
N ASP A 325 -9.65 -27.74 -5.37
CA ASP A 325 -9.48 -29.03 -4.69
C ASP A 325 -9.25 -30.19 -5.68
N LYS A 326 -9.18 -31.41 -5.15
CA LYS A 326 -8.94 -32.65 -5.93
C LYS A 326 -10.01 -32.92 -7.00
N ASN A 327 -11.20 -32.32 -6.87
CA ASN A 327 -12.30 -32.45 -7.81
C ASN A 327 -12.33 -31.28 -8.81
N GLY A 328 -11.36 -30.36 -8.76
CA GLY A 328 -11.33 -29.17 -9.59
C GLY A 328 -12.24 -28.04 -9.10
N LEU A 329 -12.75 -28.11 -7.87
CA LEU A 329 -13.70 -27.13 -7.33
C LEU A 329 -13.01 -25.98 -6.59
N VAL A 330 -13.42 -24.76 -6.89
CA VAL A 330 -13.07 -23.55 -6.11
C VAL A 330 -13.72 -23.65 -4.73
N PHE A 331 -13.07 -23.11 -3.69
CA PHE A 331 -13.56 -23.21 -2.31
C PHE A 331 -14.86 -22.44 -2.15
N ASP A 332 -14.77 -21.12 -2.31
CA ASP A 332 -15.89 -20.22 -2.43
C ASP A 332 -15.41 -19.03 -3.27
N LYS A 333 -16.25 -18.58 -4.22
CA LYS A 333 -15.91 -17.56 -5.20
C LYS A 333 -15.56 -16.21 -4.57
N LYS A 334 -16.09 -15.93 -3.37
CA LYS A 334 -15.76 -14.69 -2.65
C LYS A 334 -14.29 -14.60 -2.23
N PHE A 335 -13.58 -15.73 -2.11
CA PHE A 335 -12.14 -15.77 -1.85
C PHE A 335 -11.30 -15.92 -3.14
N ASP A 336 -11.94 -15.96 -4.31
CA ASP A 336 -11.28 -16.33 -5.56
C ASP A 336 -10.62 -15.14 -6.22
N GLY A 337 -9.36 -14.89 -5.85
CA GLY A 337 -8.52 -13.93 -6.54
C GLY A 337 -7.66 -13.14 -5.60
N VAL A 338 -6.42 -12.90 -6.03
CA VAL A 338 -5.47 -12.03 -5.33
C VAL A 338 -4.66 -11.24 -6.33
N TYR A 339 -4.19 -10.08 -5.88
CA TYR A 339 -3.12 -9.33 -6.51
C TYR A 339 -1.87 -9.49 -5.65
N ILE A 340 -0.79 -9.98 -6.25
CA ILE A 340 0.48 -10.20 -5.55
C ILE A 340 1.49 -9.19 -6.06
N VAL A 341 2.05 -8.44 -5.12
CA VAL A 341 3.18 -7.54 -5.30
C VAL A 341 4.42 -8.21 -4.72
N GLN A 342 5.47 -8.36 -5.51
CA GLN A 342 6.74 -8.93 -5.09
C GLN A 342 7.88 -7.94 -5.32
N PHE A 343 8.62 -7.63 -4.27
CA PHE A 343 9.80 -6.77 -4.31
C PHE A 343 11.08 -7.61 -4.35
N ALA A 344 12.13 -7.07 -4.96
CA ALA A 344 13.44 -7.71 -5.01
C ALA A 344 14.10 -7.86 -3.63
N ASP A 345 13.69 -7.08 -2.63
CA ASP A 345 14.17 -7.17 -1.25
C ASP A 345 13.45 -8.25 -0.40
N GLY A 346 12.54 -9.01 -1.03
CA GLY A 346 11.77 -10.06 -0.37
C GLY A 346 10.46 -9.58 0.25
N THR A 347 10.21 -8.27 0.31
CA THR A 347 8.89 -7.75 0.71
C THR A 347 7.82 -8.26 -0.25
N ARG A 348 6.68 -8.65 0.29
CA ARG A 348 5.56 -9.17 -0.49
C ARG A 348 4.24 -8.66 0.05
N ILE A 349 3.33 -8.31 -0.85
CA ILE A 349 1.96 -7.89 -0.52
C ILE A 349 0.99 -8.76 -1.32
N VAL A 350 -0.05 -9.24 -0.68
CA VAL A 350 -1.14 -10.03 -1.26
C VAL A 350 -2.45 -9.31 -0.93
N LEU A 351 -3.04 -8.68 -1.92
CA LEU A 351 -4.33 -8.01 -1.80
C LEU A 351 -5.43 -8.97 -2.23
N HIS A 352 -6.52 -9.06 -1.48
CA HIS A 352 -7.72 -9.77 -1.94
C HIS A 352 -8.33 -9.06 -3.14
N ASP A 353 -8.85 -9.84 -4.09
CA ASP A 353 -9.61 -9.30 -5.22
C ASP A 353 -10.97 -8.76 -4.72
N PRO A 354 -11.16 -7.43 -4.64
CA PRO A 354 -12.39 -6.85 -4.12
C PRO A 354 -13.59 -7.23 -4.99
N ALA A 355 -13.41 -7.39 -6.30
CA ALA A 355 -14.50 -7.73 -7.20
C ALA A 355 -15.03 -9.15 -6.95
N ALA A 356 -14.16 -10.09 -6.58
CA ALA A 356 -14.56 -11.45 -6.22
C ALA A 356 -15.44 -11.47 -4.96
N ALA A 357 -15.11 -10.65 -3.97
CA ALA A 357 -15.90 -10.46 -2.75
C ALA A 357 -17.10 -9.49 -2.92
N GLY A 358 -17.21 -8.86 -4.10
CA GLY A 358 -18.27 -7.94 -4.45
C GLY A 358 -18.19 -6.58 -3.77
N TRP A 359 -16.97 -6.11 -3.46
CA TRP A 359 -16.66 -4.82 -2.82
C TRP A 359 -16.26 -3.75 -3.82
N ILE A 360 -16.68 -2.53 -3.55
CA ILE A 360 -16.43 -1.34 -4.37
C ILE A 360 -15.45 -0.39 -3.69
N TYR A 361 -15.49 -0.31 -2.35
CA TYR A 361 -14.79 0.73 -1.61
C TYR A 361 -13.59 0.22 -0.82
N GLN A 362 -13.56 -1.05 -0.41
CA GLN A 362 -12.44 -1.60 0.36
C GLN A 362 -11.94 -2.97 -0.08
N THR A 363 -10.70 -3.26 0.30
CA THR A 363 -10.12 -4.60 0.39
C THR A 363 -9.16 -4.64 1.58
N PHE A 364 -8.50 -5.76 1.78
CA PHE A 364 -7.42 -5.87 2.74
C PHE A 364 -6.22 -6.60 2.13
N ALA A 365 -5.05 -6.28 2.65
CA ALA A 365 -3.79 -6.86 2.22
C ALA A 365 -3.16 -7.68 3.35
N HIS A 366 -2.65 -8.85 3.00
CA HIS A 366 -1.60 -9.54 3.77
C HIS A 366 -0.25 -9.07 3.24
N TYR A 367 0.75 -8.91 4.10
CA TYR A 367 2.12 -8.66 3.66
C TYR A 367 3.15 -9.35 4.55
N THR A 368 4.35 -9.52 3.99
CA THR A 368 5.56 -9.94 4.70
C THR A 368 6.66 -8.94 4.37
N ASP A 369 7.41 -8.50 5.37
CA ASP A 369 8.50 -7.55 5.20
C ASP A 369 9.70 -8.05 6.02
N PRO A 370 10.50 -8.97 5.44
CA PRO A 370 11.63 -9.58 6.14
C PRO A 370 12.72 -8.56 6.49
N LYS A 371 12.85 -7.48 5.69
CA LYS A 371 13.81 -6.41 5.92
C LYS A 371 13.54 -5.68 7.23
N ASN A 372 12.28 -5.49 7.56
CA ASN A 372 11.84 -4.89 8.83
C ASN A 372 11.42 -5.95 9.87
N GLY A 373 11.65 -7.24 9.63
CA GLY A 373 11.35 -8.31 10.59
C GLY A 373 9.85 -8.55 10.82
N ILE A 374 8.99 -8.18 9.87
CA ILE A 374 7.55 -8.43 9.91
C ILE A 374 7.26 -9.78 9.27
N ALA A 375 6.92 -10.76 10.09
CA ALA A 375 6.60 -12.12 9.65
C ALA A 375 5.24 -12.17 8.94
N HIS A 376 4.23 -11.51 9.51
CA HIS A 376 2.94 -11.29 8.88
C HIS A 376 2.44 -9.89 9.22
N GLY A 377 1.96 -9.16 8.23
CA GLY A 377 1.22 -7.93 8.40
C GLY A 377 -0.14 -8.04 7.72
N TYR A 378 -1.15 -7.40 8.29
CA TYR A 378 -2.41 -7.16 7.63
C TYR A 378 -2.73 -5.67 7.66
N GLN A 379 -3.38 -5.19 6.60
CA GLN A 379 -3.82 -3.81 6.50
C GLN A 379 -5.13 -3.73 5.73
N SER A 380 -6.12 -3.04 6.30
CA SER A 380 -7.34 -2.64 5.60
C SER A 380 -7.05 -1.44 4.72
N ILE A 381 -7.64 -1.39 3.52
CA ILE A 381 -7.35 -0.36 2.53
C ILE A 381 -8.61 -0.03 1.73
N GLY A 382 -8.83 1.24 1.40
CA GLY A 382 -10.05 1.66 0.71
C GLY A 382 -10.36 3.14 0.72
N ASP A 383 -11.49 3.46 0.08
CA ASP A 383 -12.13 4.78 0.09
C ASP A 383 -12.92 4.97 1.39
N GLU A 384 -12.40 5.80 2.28
CA GLU A 384 -12.95 5.92 3.63
C GLU A 384 -14.29 6.65 3.63
N THR A 385 -15.25 6.19 4.43
CA THR A 385 -16.45 6.99 4.70
C THR A 385 -16.02 8.28 5.41
N ALA A 386 -16.31 9.44 4.82
CA ALA A 386 -16.06 10.71 5.48
C ALA A 386 -16.78 10.75 6.85
N VAL A 387 -16.14 11.29 7.88
CA VAL A 387 -16.72 11.36 9.24
C VAL A 387 -18.07 12.08 9.23
N SER A 388 -18.21 13.13 8.41
CA SER A 388 -19.47 13.86 8.21
C SER A 388 -20.56 13.08 7.48
N ALA A 389 -20.20 12.00 6.79
CA ALA A 389 -21.11 11.11 6.06
C ALA A 389 -21.47 9.84 6.85
N MET A 390 -20.94 9.69 8.07
CA MET A 390 -21.31 8.58 8.95
C MET A 390 -22.79 8.67 9.34
N PRO A 391 -23.55 7.57 9.25
CA PRO A 391 -24.90 7.54 9.79
C PRO A 391 -24.89 7.83 11.29
N THR A 392 -25.88 8.58 11.76
CA THR A 392 -26.01 8.99 13.18
C THR A 392 -26.98 8.12 13.97
N SER A 393 -27.77 7.29 13.28
CA SER A 393 -28.77 6.38 13.86
C SER A 393 -29.05 5.22 12.90
N GLY A 394 -29.84 4.24 13.37
CA GLY A 394 -30.12 3.01 12.63
C GLY A 394 -29.06 1.94 12.86
N THR A 395 -29.28 0.78 12.26
CA THR A 395 -28.40 -0.39 12.32
C THR A 395 -27.99 -0.83 10.93
N ALA A 396 -26.92 -1.61 10.82
CA ALA A 396 -26.55 -2.25 9.55
C ALA A 396 -25.89 -3.60 9.81
N THR A 397 -26.37 -4.65 9.12
CA THR A 397 -25.68 -5.93 9.03
C THR A 397 -24.74 -5.95 7.83
N TYR A 398 -23.46 -6.17 8.09
CA TYR A 398 -22.41 -6.38 7.10
C TYR A 398 -22.09 -7.86 6.99
N THR A 399 -21.96 -8.36 5.77
CA THR A 399 -21.51 -9.73 5.49
C THR A 399 -20.30 -9.72 4.55
N GLY A 400 -19.35 -10.62 4.78
CA GLY A 400 -18.15 -10.69 3.97
C GLY A 400 -17.23 -11.83 4.38
N ILE A 401 -15.93 -11.57 4.35
CA ILE A 401 -14.91 -12.60 4.53
C ILE A 401 -13.73 -12.12 5.35
N THR A 402 -12.99 -13.08 5.89
CA THR A 402 -11.66 -12.88 6.44
C THR A 402 -10.69 -13.94 5.96
N THR A 403 -9.44 -13.55 5.79
CA THR A 403 -8.32 -14.50 5.74
C THR A 403 -7.30 -14.19 6.81
N ALA A 404 -6.68 -15.23 7.34
CA ALA A 404 -5.71 -15.14 8.42
C ALA A 404 -4.58 -16.15 8.27
N TYR A 405 -3.52 -15.89 9.01
CA TYR A 405 -2.52 -16.91 9.35
C TYR A 405 -2.63 -17.24 10.84
N LEU A 406 -2.64 -18.53 11.13
CA LEU A 406 -2.30 -19.05 12.45
C LEU A 406 -0.81 -19.40 12.45
N VAL A 407 -0.07 -18.71 13.32
CA VAL A 407 1.36 -18.92 13.56
C VAL A 407 1.52 -19.64 14.89
N GLU A 408 2.30 -20.71 14.90
CA GLU A 408 2.58 -21.51 16.11
C GLU A 408 4.07 -21.81 16.17
N ALA A 409 4.67 -21.63 17.35
CA ALA A 409 6.10 -21.91 17.55
C ALA A 409 6.46 -23.35 17.13
N GLY A 410 7.45 -23.49 16.24
CA GLY A 410 7.95 -24.77 15.76
C GLY A 410 7.03 -25.50 14.75
N LYS A 411 5.99 -24.84 14.23
CA LYS A 411 5.11 -25.40 13.19
C LYS A 411 5.07 -24.49 11.97
N ALA A 412 4.67 -25.06 10.84
CA ALA A 412 4.37 -24.28 9.65
C ALA A 412 3.09 -23.44 9.87
N ASP A 413 3.09 -22.23 9.34
CA ASP A 413 1.93 -21.34 9.42
C ASP A 413 0.76 -21.92 8.63
N ARG A 414 -0.45 -21.76 9.18
CA ARG A 414 -1.67 -22.30 8.59
C ARG A 414 -2.56 -21.17 8.09
N GLN A 415 -2.96 -21.25 6.82
CA GLN A 415 -3.90 -20.31 6.23
C GLN A 415 -5.31 -20.64 6.72
N LEU A 416 -6.04 -19.63 7.17
CA LEU A 416 -7.42 -19.75 7.63
C LEU A 416 -8.32 -18.80 6.83
N THR A 417 -9.51 -19.27 6.49
CA THR A 417 -10.60 -18.41 6.00
C THR A 417 -11.83 -18.56 6.87
N ALA A 418 -12.68 -17.54 6.91
CA ALA A 418 -14.00 -17.62 7.55
C ALA A 418 -14.96 -16.58 6.94
N ASP A 419 -16.25 -16.82 7.13
CA ASP A 419 -17.32 -15.88 6.83
C ASP A 419 -17.40 -14.82 7.91
N VAL A 420 -17.59 -13.56 7.54
CA VAL A 420 -17.74 -12.44 8.47
C VAL A 420 -19.19 -11.99 8.51
N LYS A 421 -19.70 -11.77 9.72
CA LYS A 421 -20.93 -11.04 10.00
C LYS A 421 -20.66 -9.99 11.05
N ALA A 422 -20.95 -8.73 10.74
CA ALA A 422 -20.89 -7.65 11.71
C ALA A 422 -22.22 -6.90 11.75
N VAL A 423 -22.61 -6.44 12.93
CA VAL A 423 -23.80 -5.61 13.12
C VAL A 423 -23.36 -4.32 13.77
N ALA A 424 -23.57 -3.19 13.08
CA ALA A 424 -23.33 -1.86 13.61
C ALA A 424 -24.64 -1.23 14.12
N ASP A 425 -24.57 -0.53 15.25
CA ASP A 425 -25.61 0.38 15.74
C ASP A 425 -25.02 1.79 15.81
N PHE A 426 -25.51 2.67 14.93
CA PHE A 426 -24.95 4.01 14.75
C PHE A 426 -25.35 4.99 15.85
N ALA A 427 -26.50 4.76 16.50
CA ALA A 427 -26.90 5.56 17.64
C ALA A 427 -26.02 5.23 18.86
N LYS A 428 -25.80 3.93 19.11
CA LYS A 428 -24.95 3.42 20.19
C LYS A 428 -23.45 3.58 19.91
N LYS A 429 -23.06 3.77 18.65
CA LYS A 429 -21.67 3.78 18.17
C LYS A 429 -20.92 2.50 18.54
N GLY A 430 -21.59 1.38 18.36
CA GLY A 430 -21.09 0.06 18.71
C GLY A 430 -21.24 -0.94 17.57
N LEU A 431 -20.37 -1.95 17.56
CA LEU A 431 -20.34 -3.01 16.57
C LEU A 431 -20.18 -4.37 17.26
N ARG A 432 -21.03 -5.33 16.89
CA ARG A 432 -20.83 -6.75 17.19
C ARG A 432 -20.21 -7.43 15.97
N PHE A 433 -19.17 -8.21 16.19
CA PHE A 433 -18.42 -8.92 15.14
C PHE A 433 -18.46 -10.42 15.40
N GLU A 434 -18.73 -11.20 14.35
CA GLU A 434 -18.77 -12.65 14.40
C GLU A 434 -18.12 -13.23 13.15
N THR A 435 -17.45 -14.38 13.31
CA THR A 435 -17.10 -15.22 12.17
C THR A 435 -17.75 -16.59 12.26
N GLY A 436 -17.97 -17.19 11.10
CA GLY A 436 -18.52 -18.53 10.94
C GLY A 436 -17.78 -19.31 9.87
N ASN A 437 -18.02 -20.63 9.82
CA ASN A 437 -17.46 -21.51 8.79
C ASN A 437 -15.93 -21.39 8.65
N ALA A 438 -15.19 -21.24 9.76
CA ALA A 438 -13.74 -21.21 9.72
C ALA A 438 -13.17 -22.51 9.13
N GLN A 439 -12.21 -22.39 8.21
CA GLN A 439 -11.52 -23.51 7.57
C GLN A 439 -10.01 -23.23 7.53
N PHE A 440 -9.19 -24.24 7.85
CA PHE A 440 -7.77 -24.24 7.50
C PHE A 440 -7.58 -24.72 6.07
N HIS A 441 -6.59 -24.16 5.38
CA HIS A 441 -6.21 -24.55 4.03
C HIS A 441 -4.74 -24.91 3.96
N SER A 442 -4.47 -26.02 3.28
CA SER A 442 -3.12 -26.47 2.94
C SER A 442 -3.07 -26.94 1.48
N LEU A 443 -1.87 -27.22 1.01
CA LEU A 443 -1.62 -27.74 -0.32
C LEU A 443 -1.05 -29.15 -0.23
N ASN A 444 -1.64 -30.07 -0.99
CA ASN A 444 -1.09 -31.38 -1.26
C ASN A 444 -0.81 -31.46 -2.76
N ASN A 445 0.46 -31.44 -3.16
CA ASN A 445 0.89 -31.41 -4.57
C ASN A 445 0.20 -30.31 -5.40
N GLY A 446 0.10 -29.09 -4.84
CA GLY A 446 -0.54 -27.93 -5.49
C GLY A 446 -2.07 -27.95 -5.47
N VAL A 447 -2.69 -28.98 -4.89
CA VAL A 447 -4.14 -29.11 -4.75
C VAL A 447 -4.57 -28.66 -3.35
N ARG A 448 -5.63 -27.84 -3.28
CA ARG A 448 -6.18 -27.38 -1.99
C ARG A 448 -6.75 -28.55 -1.19
N VAL A 449 -6.39 -28.61 0.08
CA VAL A 449 -7.07 -29.39 1.12
C VAL A 449 -7.62 -28.42 2.16
N SER A 450 -8.89 -28.59 2.52
CA SER A 450 -9.56 -27.75 3.53
C SER A 450 -9.97 -28.60 4.73
N GLU A 451 -9.81 -28.07 5.94
CA GLU A 451 -10.20 -28.72 7.21
C GLU A 451 -11.04 -27.74 8.04
N ALA A 452 -12.16 -28.22 8.61
CA ALA A 452 -13.03 -27.41 9.45
C ALA A 452 -12.29 -26.96 10.72
N ALA A 453 -12.38 -25.66 11.02
CA ALA A 453 -11.66 -24.99 12.09
C ALA A 453 -12.60 -24.22 13.02
N SER A 454 -13.77 -24.78 13.35
CA SER A 454 -14.85 -24.07 14.06
C SER A 454 -14.45 -23.46 15.41
N GLY A 455 -13.43 -24.01 16.09
CA GLY A 455 -12.86 -23.43 17.32
C GLY A 455 -12.20 -22.05 17.11
N TYR A 456 -11.82 -21.72 15.87
CA TYR A 456 -11.23 -20.44 15.46
C TYR A 456 -12.26 -19.45 14.89
N ASN A 457 -13.55 -19.80 14.85
CA ASN A 457 -14.59 -18.78 14.71
C ASN A 457 -14.43 -17.75 15.83
N MET A 458 -14.81 -16.50 15.62
CA MET A 458 -14.58 -15.43 16.57
C MET A 458 -15.89 -14.73 16.93
N LYS A 459 -15.90 -14.18 18.14
CA LYS A 459 -16.87 -13.18 18.58
C LYS A 459 -16.11 -11.97 19.08
N GLY A 460 -16.60 -10.78 18.79
CA GLY A 460 -15.97 -9.54 19.21
C GLY A 460 -16.94 -8.39 19.30
N THR A 461 -16.47 -7.34 19.96
CA THR A 461 -17.18 -6.06 20.10
C THR A 461 -16.21 -4.92 19.85
N ALA A 462 -16.67 -3.89 19.16
CA ALA A 462 -15.92 -2.66 18.96
C ALA A 462 -16.83 -1.44 19.12
N SER A 463 -16.23 -0.28 19.35
CA SER A 463 -16.93 0.99 19.43
C SER A 463 -16.14 2.08 18.71
N TRP A 464 -16.80 3.22 18.45
CA TRP A 464 -16.17 4.41 17.88
C TRP A 464 -16.64 5.69 18.56
N SER A 465 -15.83 6.74 18.48
CA SER A 465 -16.18 8.07 18.98
C SER A 465 -17.05 8.84 17.97
N ALA A 466 -17.72 9.90 18.43
CA ALA A 466 -18.66 10.68 17.60
C ALA A 466 -18.03 11.28 16.33
N ASN A 467 -16.73 11.58 16.37
CA ASN A 467 -15.99 12.19 15.26
C ASN A 467 -15.00 11.19 14.64
N SER A 468 -15.41 9.93 14.53
CA SER A 468 -14.58 8.85 13.99
C SER A 468 -15.37 7.98 13.02
N ASN A 469 -14.71 7.60 11.93
CA ASN A 469 -15.13 6.54 11.01
C ASN A 469 -14.39 5.21 11.30
N SER A 470 -13.57 5.19 12.35
CA SER A 470 -12.77 4.03 12.78
C SER A 470 -13.29 3.50 14.11
N PHE A 471 -13.34 2.17 14.21
CA PHE A 471 -13.76 1.47 15.41
C PHE A 471 -12.67 0.53 15.91
N LYS A 472 -12.62 0.36 17.22
CA LYS A 472 -11.60 -0.44 17.90
C LYS A 472 -12.25 -1.23 19.04
N GLY A 473 -11.77 -2.43 19.25
CA GLY A 473 -12.37 -3.37 20.18
C GLY A 473 -11.53 -4.63 20.39
N ASP A 474 -12.18 -5.67 20.88
CA ASP A 474 -11.56 -6.94 21.21
C ASP A 474 -12.37 -8.11 20.64
N ALA A 475 -11.68 -9.21 20.38
CA ALA A 475 -12.25 -10.46 19.88
C ALA A 475 -11.67 -11.67 20.63
N VAL A 476 -12.46 -12.74 20.65
CA VAL A 476 -12.12 -14.02 21.27
C VAL A 476 -12.50 -15.15 20.33
N THR A 477 -11.68 -16.20 20.28
CA THR A 477 -12.01 -17.44 19.54
C THR A 477 -13.15 -18.20 20.22
N ALA A 478 -13.90 -18.98 19.46
CA ALA A 478 -15.08 -19.70 19.95
C ALA A 478 -14.74 -20.73 21.04
N ASP A 479 -13.52 -21.25 21.04
CA ASP A 479 -12.99 -22.11 22.09
C ASP A 479 -12.43 -21.36 23.32
N ASN A 480 -12.49 -20.02 23.31
CA ASN A 480 -11.98 -19.11 24.32
C ASN A 480 -10.47 -19.24 24.62
N ARG A 481 -9.69 -19.76 23.68
CA ARG A 481 -8.24 -19.96 23.86
C ARG A 481 -7.39 -18.80 23.39
N MET A 482 -7.91 -17.93 22.53
CA MET A 482 -7.18 -16.78 22.01
C MET A 482 -8.04 -15.52 22.14
N THR A 483 -7.42 -14.43 22.58
CA THR A 483 -8.04 -13.12 22.72
C THR A 483 -7.12 -12.06 22.13
N GLY A 484 -7.68 -10.95 21.68
CA GLY A 484 -6.87 -9.81 21.26
C GLY A 484 -7.66 -8.74 20.53
N ARG A 485 -6.94 -7.86 19.82
CA ARG A 485 -7.50 -6.63 19.26
C ARG A 485 -8.28 -6.89 17.98
N LEU A 486 -9.42 -6.21 17.87
CA LEU A 486 -10.20 -6.03 16.66
C LEU A 486 -10.16 -4.55 16.26
N LEU A 487 -9.78 -4.28 15.02
CA LEU A 487 -9.64 -2.93 14.46
C LEU A 487 -10.45 -2.86 13.18
N GLY A 488 -11.08 -1.72 12.90
CA GLY A 488 -11.78 -1.53 11.65
C GLY A 488 -12.14 -0.10 11.35
N LYS A 489 -12.64 0.11 10.13
CA LYS A 489 -13.04 1.40 9.58
C LYS A 489 -14.24 1.21 8.65
N PHE A 490 -15.05 2.25 8.51
CA PHE A 490 -16.15 2.34 7.55
C PHE A 490 -15.66 2.91 6.22
N TYR A 491 -16.12 2.33 5.11
CA TYR A 491 -15.71 2.66 3.75
C TYR A 491 -16.93 2.96 2.86
N GLY A 492 -16.72 3.86 1.90
CA GLY A 492 -17.71 4.27 0.92
C GLY A 492 -18.82 5.17 1.45
N GLU A 493 -19.75 5.49 0.57
CA GLU A 493 -20.89 6.34 0.91
C GLU A 493 -21.76 5.70 2.00
N GLN A 494 -22.18 6.52 2.97
CA GLN A 494 -23.10 6.11 4.05
C GLN A 494 -22.66 4.86 4.82
N ALA A 495 -21.34 4.60 4.94
CA ALA A 495 -20.80 3.38 5.52
C ALA A 495 -21.30 2.11 4.79
N ALA A 496 -21.19 2.08 3.45
CA ALA A 496 -21.56 0.94 2.62
C ALA A 496 -20.80 -0.35 2.98
N GLU A 497 -19.53 -0.19 3.31
CA GLU A 497 -18.61 -1.29 3.57
C GLU A 497 -17.85 -1.07 4.89
N ILE A 498 -17.34 -2.15 5.45
CA ILE A 498 -16.37 -2.14 6.55
C ILE A 498 -15.16 -2.97 6.14
N GLY A 499 -14.00 -2.57 6.64
CA GLY A 499 -12.75 -3.30 6.49
C GLY A 499 -11.92 -3.17 7.75
N GLY A 500 -11.06 -4.14 8.03
CA GLY A 500 -10.26 -4.10 9.22
C GLY A 500 -9.27 -5.25 9.38
N THR A 501 -8.67 -5.30 10.56
CA THR A 501 -7.67 -6.29 10.95
C THR A 501 -7.91 -6.78 12.36
N TYR A 502 -7.29 -7.91 12.69
CA TYR A 502 -7.28 -8.41 14.06
C TYR A 502 -6.00 -9.17 14.35
N GLY A 503 -5.67 -9.25 15.63
CA GLY A 503 -4.56 -10.02 16.16
C GLY A 503 -4.97 -10.62 17.50
N LEU A 504 -5.06 -11.94 17.57
CA LEU A 504 -5.38 -12.70 18.77
C LEU A 504 -4.20 -13.58 19.14
N GLN A 505 -3.98 -13.78 20.43
CA GLN A 505 -2.96 -14.69 20.93
C GLN A 505 -3.50 -15.53 22.09
N ASN A 506 -2.90 -16.70 22.29
CA ASN A 506 -3.19 -17.49 23.49
C ASN A 506 -2.41 -16.99 24.71
N ALA A 507 -2.78 -17.44 25.90
CA ALA A 507 -2.26 -16.92 27.17
C ALA A 507 -0.73 -17.03 27.33
N ASP A 508 -0.12 -18.08 26.76
CA ASP A 508 1.34 -18.30 26.83
C ASP A 508 2.11 -17.65 25.66
N ASN A 509 1.40 -16.97 24.74
CA ASN A 509 1.95 -16.32 23.55
C ASN A 509 2.76 -17.27 22.64
N THR A 510 2.38 -18.55 22.57
CA THR A 510 2.97 -19.54 21.64
C THR A 510 2.19 -19.69 20.35
N LYS A 511 0.98 -19.10 20.27
CA LYS A 511 0.10 -19.10 19.10
C LYS A 511 -0.45 -17.71 18.84
N GLN A 512 -0.37 -17.27 17.59
CA GLN A 512 -0.91 -15.99 17.13
C GLN A 512 -1.81 -16.22 15.92
N LEU A 513 -3.01 -15.65 15.97
CA LEU A 513 -3.94 -15.62 14.86
C LEU A 513 -4.02 -14.16 14.40
N ILE A 514 -3.52 -13.89 13.19
CA ILE A 514 -3.48 -12.55 12.61
C ILE A 514 -4.20 -12.54 11.27
N GLY A 515 -5.11 -11.60 11.08
CA GLY A 515 -5.95 -11.57 9.88
C GLY A 515 -6.45 -10.19 9.49
N GLY A 516 -6.98 -10.14 8.27
CA GLY A 516 -7.69 -9.02 7.69
C GLY A 516 -9.10 -9.44 7.30
N TYR A 517 -10.04 -8.51 7.31
CA TYR A 517 -11.42 -8.76 6.95
C TYR A 517 -12.02 -7.60 6.18
N GLY A 518 -13.05 -7.93 5.41
CA GLY A 518 -13.89 -6.97 4.70
C GLY A 518 -15.34 -7.47 4.68
N ALA A 519 -16.29 -6.56 4.70
CA ALA A 519 -17.71 -6.89 4.63
C ALA A 519 -18.53 -5.72 4.08
N LYS A 520 -19.66 -6.05 3.45
CA LYS A 520 -20.59 -5.07 2.89
C LYS A 520 -21.98 -5.25 3.43
N ARG A 521 -22.73 -4.15 3.53
CA ARG A 521 -24.17 -4.21 3.75
C ARG A 521 -24.92 -4.36 2.40
N PRO A 522 -26.18 -4.82 2.41
CA PRO A 522 -26.98 -5.01 1.19
C PRO A 522 -27.16 -3.76 0.33
#